data_AF-A0A7S3XFL1-F1
#
_entry.id   AF-A0A7S3XFL1-F1
#
_cell.length_a   1.000
_cell.length_b   1.000
_cell.length_c   1.000
_cell.angle_alpha   90.00
_cell.angle_beta   90.00
_cell.angle_gamma   90.00
#
_symmetry.space_group_name_H-M   'P 1'
#
loop_
_entity.id
_entity.type
_entity.pdbx_description
1 polymer ?
#
loop_
_entity_poly.entity_id
_entity_poly.type
_entity_poly.pdbx_seq_one_letter_code
_entity_poly.pdbx_strand_id
1 'polypeptide(L)'
;MAKVRASNTKKQKPNYTQYEVERDEHVQRNLERMRALGIPKTKREMERTAEEEKQKKRKEKQKRKETVESHAADETNTYHRPVTRSQGMPSRRSTRSDKRDAVKREQEFSDALGQFLVDGTCPKCKRVYERNHRSHLMKCTGKIRPAPSKEETEMKKKQHAQRSASRMMQLLFDGVVSFDGEVAKFSVIGSSGNAYTLTFSDHKRRRCTCPDHRFRHRDCKHILLAMKVLGIEGKKEKQWRAATAQYIEEEGMGSSRDRPTLSKKIKTEPMPRTKEETVAIDFL
;
A
#
# COMPACT_ATOMS: atom_id res chain seq x y z
N MET A 1 49.33 35.58 40.16
CA MET A 1 48.11 35.07 39.50
C MET A 1 48.20 35.32 38.00
N ALA A 2 48.58 34.31 37.20
CA ALA A 2 48.78 34.44 35.76
C ALA A 2 47.56 33.91 34.99
N LYS A 3 46.93 34.75 34.16
CA LYS A 3 45.81 34.39 33.27
C LYS A 3 46.36 33.68 32.02
N VAL A 4 46.18 32.37 31.94
CA VAL A 4 46.48 31.56 30.75
C VAL A 4 45.43 31.89 29.67
N ARG A 5 45.85 32.64 28.63
CA ARG A 5 45.04 32.91 27.44
C ARG A 5 45.00 31.64 26.59
N ALA A 6 43.84 30.99 26.52
CA ALA A 6 43.59 29.88 25.61
C ALA A 6 43.73 30.36 24.16
N SER A 7 44.81 29.93 23.50
CA SER A 7 45.06 30.17 22.09
C SER A 7 43.98 29.47 21.25
N ASN A 8 43.16 30.28 20.59
CA ASN A 8 42.09 29.83 19.70
C ASN A 8 42.72 29.29 18.41
N THR A 9 43.14 28.03 18.43
CA THR A 9 43.68 27.35 17.25
C THR A 9 42.57 27.22 16.21
N LYS A 10 42.59 28.10 15.19
CA LYS A 10 41.78 27.94 13.97
C LYS A 10 42.10 26.57 13.39
N LYS A 11 41.21 25.59 13.59
CA LYS A 11 41.26 24.30 12.90
C LYS A 11 41.24 24.61 11.40
N GLN A 12 42.37 24.41 10.73
CA GLN A 12 42.43 24.46 9.28
C GLN A 12 41.38 23.48 8.76
N LYS A 13 40.46 23.97 7.93
CA LYS A 13 39.46 23.12 7.30
C LYS A 13 40.22 22.11 6.42
N PRO A 14 39.86 20.81 6.45
CA PRO A 14 40.48 19.84 5.57
C PRO A 14 40.32 20.31 4.12
N ASN A 15 41.36 20.12 3.31
CA ASN A 15 41.32 20.39 1.87
C ASN A 15 40.29 19.42 1.25
N TYR A 16 39.06 19.90 1.09
CA TYR A 16 38.01 19.18 0.39
C TYR A 16 38.34 19.13 -1.10
N THR A 17 38.09 17.98 -1.70
CA THR A 17 38.15 17.82 -3.17
C THR A 17 37.04 18.65 -3.82
N GLN A 18 37.24 19.08 -5.07
CA GLN A 18 36.23 19.87 -5.81
C GLN A 18 34.86 19.17 -5.84
N TYR A 19 34.84 17.84 -5.96
CA TYR A 19 33.62 17.04 -5.92
C TYR A 19 32.87 17.10 -4.58
N GLU A 20 33.58 17.21 -3.46
CA GLU A 20 32.94 17.31 -2.15
C GLU A 20 32.28 18.68 -1.94
N VAL A 21 32.90 19.74 -2.48
CA VAL A 21 32.33 21.09 -2.48
C VAL A 21 31.04 21.11 -3.30
N GLU A 22 31.05 20.56 -4.52
CA GLU A 22 29.86 20.47 -5.37
C GLU A 22 28.75 19.62 -4.73
N ARG A 23 29.13 18.52 -4.06
CA ARG A 23 28.18 17.67 -3.32
C ARG A 23 27.52 18.44 -2.18
N ASP A 24 28.29 19.19 -1.41
CA ASP A 24 27.77 19.95 -0.27
C ASP A 24 26.87 21.11 -0.72
N GLU A 25 27.21 21.80 -1.80
CA GLU A 25 26.34 22.82 -2.40
C GLU A 25 25.01 22.24 -2.89
N HIS A 26 25.04 21.05 -3.49
CA HIS A 26 23.82 20.36 -3.90
C HIS A 26 22.96 19.93 -2.70
N VAL A 27 23.59 19.43 -1.63
CA VAL A 27 22.91 19.10 -0.36
C VAL A 27 22.30 20.35 0.27
N GLN A 28 22.99 21.49 0.26
CA GLN A 28 22.47 22.76 0.80
C GLN A 28 21.26 23.27 0.01
N ARG A 29 21.33 23.28 -1.32
CA ARG A 29 20.18 23.65 -2.17
C ARG A 29 18.96 22.78 -1.91
N ASN A 30 19.15 21.47 -1.72
CA ASN A 30 18.06 20.57 -1.38
C ASN A 30 17.50 20.82 0.02
N LEU A 31 18.37 21.10 1.01
CA LEU A 31 17.92 21.47 2.35
C LEU A 31 17.13 22.78 2.38
N GLU A 32 17.48 23.74 1.54
CA GLU A 32 16.72 24.99 1.39
C GLU A 32 15.35 24.74 0.76
N ARG A 33 15.28 23.92 -0.30
CA ARG A 33 14.01 23.52 -0.90
C ARG A 33 13.11 22.80 0.10
N MET A 34 13.65 21.88 0.89
CA MET A 34 12.89 21.17 1.93
C MET A 34 12.40 22.12 3.03
N ARG A 35 13.21 23.11 3.41
CA ARG A 35 12.80 24.15 4.36
C ARG A 35 11.68 25.04 3.78
N ALA A 36 11.77 25.41 2.50
CA ALA A 36 10.73 26.19 1.83
C ALA A 36 9.38 25.45 1.76
N LEU A 37 9.42 24.11 1.67
CA LEU A 37 8.23 23.25 1.72
C LEU A 37 7.70 22.98 3.14
N GLY A 38 8.29 23.61 4.17
CA GLY A 38 7.88 23.43 5.56
C GLY A 38 8.27 22.08 6.16
N ILE A 39 9.20 21.34 5.55
CA ILE A 39 9.65 20.04 6.04
C ILE A 39 10.75 20.25 7.10
N PRO A 40 10.54 19.84 8.37
CA PRO A 40 11.48 20.12 9.44
C PRO A 40 12.84 19.41 9.23
N LYS A 41 13.93 20.04 9.64
CA LYS A 41 15.31 19.58 9.39
C LYS A 41 15.72 18.42 10.29
N THR A 42 15.13 18.30 11.48
CA THR A 42 15.55 17.29 12.46
C THR A 42 14.39 16.42 12.93
N LYS A 43 14.72 15.18 13.31
CA LYS A 43 13.77 14.27 13.97
C LYS A 43 13.12 14.92 15.20
N ARG A 44 13.88 15.73 15.95
CA ARG A 44 13.36 16.49 17.10
C ARG A 44 12.33 17.54 16.70
N GLU A 45 12.53 18.25 15.59
CA GLU A 45 11.52 19.19 15.11
C GLU A 45 10.26 18.48 14.61
N MET A 46 10.39 17.32 13.95
CA MET A 46 9.23 16.49 13.57
C MET A 46 8.47 15.94 14.79
N GLU A 47 9.20 15.55 15.85
CA GLU A 47 8.58 15.11 17.11
C GLU A 47 7.85 16.26 17.78
N ARG A 48 8.43 17.48 17.78
CA ARG A 48 7.79 18.68 18.32
C ARG A 48 6.52 19.06 17.56
N THR A 49 6.56 19.08 16.22
CA THR A 49 5.36 19.39 15.42
C THR A 49 4.27 18.34 15.60
N ALA A 50 4.63 17.06 15.71
CA ALA A 50 3.68 15.99 16.00
C ALA A 50 3.06 16.11 17.41
N GLU A 51 3.83 16.52 18.41
CA GLU A 51 3.33 16.79 19.76
C GLU A 51 2.41 18.00 19.79
N GLU A 52 2.77 19.09 19.12
CA GLU A 52 1.94 20.29 18.97
C GLU A 52 0.59 19.96 18.29
N GLU A 53 0.59 19.12 17.26
CA GLU A 53 -0.65 18.68 16.58
C GLU A 53 -1.52 17.79 17.49
N LYS A 54 -0.90 16.88 18.25
CA LYS A 54 -1.61 16.08 19.27
C LYS A 54 -2.22 16.96 20.35
N GLN A 55 -1.52 18.00 20.79
CA GLN A 55 -2.04 18.96 21.76
C GLN A 55 -3.22 19.76 21.21
N LYS A 56 -3.15 20.23 19.94
CA LYS A 56 -4.27 20.90 19.27
C LYS A 56 -5.53 20.00 19.20
N LYS A 57 -5.36 18.74 18.80
CA LYS A 57 -6.46 17.76 18.75
C LYS A 57 -7.07 17.47 20.13
N ARG A 58 -6.25 17.43 21.19
CA ARG A 58 -6.73 17.28 22.58
C ARG A 58 -7.55 18.49 23.02
N LYS A 59 -7.08 19.71 22.75
CA LYS A 59 -7.81 20.96 23.06
C LYS A 59 -9.14 21.06 22.30
N GLU A 60 -9.18 20.69 21.02
CA GLU A 60 -10.43 20.69 20.24
C GLU A 60 -11.44 19.69 20.82
N LYS A 61 -10.98 18.49 21.22
CA LYS A 61 -11.85 17.49 21.85
C LYS A 61 -12.40 17.94 23.20
N GLN A 62 -11.60 18.65 24.00
CA GLN A 62 -12.06 19.25 25.26
C GLN A 62 -13.11 20.34 25.00
N LYS A 63 -12.85 21.26 24.07
CA LYS A 63 -13.81 22.31 23.70
C LYS A 63 -15.15 21.74 23.22
N ARG A 64 -15.14 20.65 22.45
CA ARG A 64 -16.37 19.94 22.05
C ARG A 64 -17.12 19.31 23.23
N LYS A 65 -16.40 18.81 24.25
CA LYS A 65 -17.03 18.22 25.45
C LYS A 65 -17.71 19.32 26.28
N GLU A 66 -17.05 20.46 26.46
CA GLU A 66 -17.60 21.62 27.17
C GLU A 66 -18.86 22.15 26.50
N THR A 67 -18.89 22.25 25.16
CA THR A 67 -20.11 22.68 24.45
C THR A 67 -21.28 21.70 24.57
N VAL A 68 -21.02 20.41 24.74
CA VAL A 68 -22.08 19.41 24.92
C VAL A 68 -22.62 19.43 26.35
N GLU A 69 -21.75 19.62 27.35
CA GLU A 69 -22.16 19.74 28.75
C GLU A 69 -22.93 21.04 29.03
N SER A 70 -22.59 22.16 28.38
CA SER A 70 -23.34 23.42 28.53
C SER A 70 -24.78 23.36 27.97
N HIS A 71 -25.05 22.48 27.00
CA HIS A 71 -26.41 22.27 26.49
C HIS A 71 -27.23 21.24 27.28
N ALA A 72 -26.60 20.44 28.15
CA ALA A 72 -27.28 19.44 28.97
C ALA A 72 -27.80 19.99 30.31
N ALA A 73 -27.36 21.19 30.73
CA ALA A 73 -27.73 21.78 32.01
C ALA A 73 -29.09 22.52 32.01
N ASP A 74 -29.69 22.78 30.83
CA ASP A 74 -30.92 23.57 30.69
C ASP A 74 -32.21 22.71 30.50
N GLU A 75 -32.10 21.37 30.59
CA GLU A 75 -33.23 20.44 30.42
C GLU A 75 -33.67 19.75 31.72
N THR A 76 -33.65 20.45 32.85
CA THR A 76 -34.17 19.93 34.14
C THR A 76 -35.59 20.40 34.47
N ASN A 77 -36.53 20.35 33.53
CA ASN A 77 -37.96 20.38 33.90
C ASN A 77 -38.92 19.84 32.84
N THR A 78 -38.93 18.54 32.53
CA THR A 78 -40.18 17.87 32.10
C THR A 78 -40.13 16.36 32.36
N TYR A 79 -41.21 15.87 32.94
CA TYR A 79 -41.46 14.52 33.46
C TYR A 79 -41.20 13.36 32.49
N HIS A 80 -40.68 12.27 33.07
CA HIS A 80 -40.78 10.86 32.68
C HIS A 80 -41.08 10.51 31.21
N ARG A 81 -40.05 10.01 30.50
CA ARG A 81 -40.25 9.02 29.42
C ARG A 81 -39.21 7.89 29.47
N PRO A 82 -39.61 6.63 29.21
CA PRO A 82 -38.75 5.48 29.36
C PRO A 82 -37.75 5.33 28.21
N VAL A 83 -36.64 4.68 28.57
CA VAL A 83 -35.41 4.46 27.82
C VAL A 83 -35.66 3.77 26.48
N THR A 84 -35.44 4.49 25.37
CA THR A 84 -35.21 3.87 24.05
C THR A 84 -33.81 4.19 23.55
N ARG A 85 -32.99 3.14 23.54
CA ARG A 85 -31.73 2.92 22.80
C ARG A 85 -31.50 3.94 21.67
N SER A 86 -30.58 4.87 21.89
CA SER A 86 -30.20 5.92 20.95
C SER A 86 -29.52 5.32 19.71
N GLN A 87 -30.32 5.07 18.67
CA GLN A 87 -29.82 5.04 17.31
C GLN A 87 -29.30 6.45 16.98
N GLY A 88 -28.02 6.55 16.64
CA GLY A 88 -27.47 7.77 16.04
C GLY A 88 -28.32 8.14 14.84
N MET A 89 -28.93 9.33 14.87
CA MET A 89 -29.78 9.83 13.81
C MET A 89 -29.00 9.91 12.49
N PRO A 90 -29.36 9.15 11.44
CA PRO A 90 -29.06 9.59 10.09
C PRO A 90 -29.83 10.89 9.86
N SER A 91 -29.13 11.94 9.45
CA SER A 91 -29.70 13.22 9.01
C SER A 91 -30.95 12.97 8.15
N ARG A 92 -32.10 13.24 8.76
CA ARG A 92 -33.45 12.92 8.26
C ARG A 92 -33.87 13.97 7.24
N ARG A 93 -33.10 14.16 6.17
CA ARG A 93 -33.66 14.63 4.91
C ARG A 93 -34.20 13.40 4.19
N SER A 94 -35.30 12.86 4.73
CA SER A 94 -36.02 11.78 4.06
C SER A 94 -36.64 12.37 2.81
N THR A 95 -35.98 12.17 1.68
CA THR A 95 -36.71 12.02 0.43
C THR A 95 -37.60 10.80 0.66
N ARG A 96 -38.87 11.04 1.01
CA ARG A 96 -39.97 10.13 0.66
C ARG A 96 -39.97 10.10 -0.86
N SER A 97 -39.00 9.42 -1.45
CA SER A 97 -39.14 8.94 -2.81
C SER A 97 -40.32 8.00 -2.74
N ASP A 98 -41.39 8.35 -3.46
CA ASP A 98 -42.63 7.62 -3.46
C ASP A 98 -42.33 6.14 -3.68
N LYS A 99 -42.86 5.27 -2.82
CA LYS A 99 -42.69 3.82 -2.96
C LYS A 99 -43.11 3.33 -4.36
N ARG A 100 -43.99 4.08 -5.02
CA ARG A 100 -44.41 3.89 -6.42
C ARG A 100 -43.23 4.01 -7.41
N ASP A 101 -42.31 4.95 -7.20
CA ASP A 101 -41.15 5.14 -8.07
C ASP A 101 -40.13 4.01 -7.94
N ALA A 102 -39.98 3.43 -6.75
CA ALA A 102 -39.06 2.33 -6.51
C ALA A 102 -39.50 1.06 -7.28
N VAL A 103 -40.79 0.73 -7.22
CA VAL A 103 -41.37 -0.42 -7.95
C VAL A 103 -41.22 -0.21 -9.46
N LYS A 104 -41.50 1.00 -9.95
CA LYS A 104 -41.34 1.33 -11.37
C LYS A 104 -39.89 1.16 -11.85
N ARG A 105 -38.91 1.64 -11.08
CA ARG A 105 -37.48 1.49 -11.42
C ARG A 105 -37.02 0.03 -11.42
N GLU A 106 -37.55 -0.79 -10.53
CA GLU A 106 -37.22 -2.22 -10.48
C GLU A 106 -37.81 -2.99 -11.66
N GLN A 107 -39.03 -2.64 -12.07
CA GLN A 107 -39.66 -3.19 -13.27
C GLN A 107 -38.90 -2.78 -14.54
N GLU A 108 -38.61 -1.49 -14.71
CA GLU A 108 -37.79 -0.99 -15.84
C GLU A 108 -36.40 -1.66 -15.91
N PHE A 109 -35.78 -1.92 -14.75
CA PHE A 109 -34.52 -2.62 -14.69
C PHE A 109 -34.65 -4.09 -15.11
N SER A 110 -35.73 -4.76 -14.69
CA SER A 110 -35.99 -6.16 -15.02
C SER A 110 -36.29 -6.35 -16.49
N ASP A 111 -37.08 -5.45 -17.09
CA ASP A 111 -37.38 -5.44 -18.52
C ASP A 111 -36.12 -5.19 -19.35
N ALA A 112 -35.31 -4.20 -18.96
CA ALA A 112 -34.04 -3.91 -19.62
C ALA A 112 -33.03 -5.06 -19.47
N LEU A 113 -33.06 -5.80 -18.35
CA LEU A 113 -32.23 -6.99 -18.17
C LEU A 113 -32.70 -8.16 -19.05
N GLY A 114 -34.01 -8.34 -19.20
CA GLY A 114 -34.61 -9.33 -20.08
C GLY A 114 -34.20 -9.11 -21.54
N GLN A 115 -34.38 -7.88 -22.05
CA GLN A 115 -33.93 -7.51 -23.40
C GLN A 115 -32.43 -7.74 -23.58
N PHE A 116 -31.63 -7.34 -22.59
CA PHE A 116 -30.17 -7.51 -22.66
C PHE A 116 -29.74 -8.99 -22.68
N LEU A 117 -30.47 -9.90 -22.01
CA LEU A 117 -30.17 -11.33 -22.06
C LEU A 117 -30.52 -11.96 -23.41
N VAL A 118 -31.60 -11.50 -24.05
CA VAL A 118 -32.05 -12.02 -25.37
C VAL A 118 -31.17 -11.48 -26.50
N ASP A 119 -31.01 -10.16 -26.57
CA ASP A 119 -30.30 -9.52 -27.67
C ASP A 119 -28.77 -9.63 -27.53
N GLY A 120 -28.29 -9.95 -26.32
CA GLY A 120 -26.88 -9.90 -25.97
C GLY A 120 -26.27 -8.49 -26.03
N THR A 121 -27.06 -7.45 -26.31
CA THR A 121 -26.62 -6.06 -26.43
C THR A 121 -27.19 -5.17 -25.34
N CYS A 122 -26.33 -4.37 -24.70
CA CYS A 122 -26.77 -3.51 -23.61
C CYS A 122 -27.63 -2.36 -24.15
N PRO A 123 -28.87 -2.15 -23.67
CA PRO A 123 -29.75 -1.09 -24.20
C PRO A 123 -29.21 0.32 -23.94
N LYS A 124 -28.39 0.50 -22.90
CA LYS A 124 -27.81 1.80 -22.55
C LYS A 124 -26.59 2.17 -23.41
N CYS A 125 -25.70 1.23 -23.69
CA CYS A 125 -24.41 1.52 -24.37
C CYS A 125 -24.17 0.78 -25.68
N LYS A 126 -25.14 -0.04 -26.12
CA LYS A 126 -25.15 -0.81 -27.38
C LYS A 126 -23.98 -1.78 -27.57
N ARG A 127 -23.30 -2.19 -26.48
CA ARG A 127 -22.21 -3.18 -26.53
C ARG A 127 -22.74 -4.60 -26.39
N VAL A 128 -22.16 -5.51 -27.17
CA VAL A 128 -22.42 -6.95 -27.09
C VAL A 128 -21.68 -7.55 -25.89
N TYR A 129 -22.37 -8.34 -25.08
CA TYR A 129 -21.81 -9.08 -23.95
C TYR A 129 -22.34 -10.52 -23.95
N GLU A 130 -21.43 -11.49 -23.80
CA GLU A 130 -21.82 -12.91 -23.69
C GLU A 130 -22.17 -13.33 -22.26
N ARG A 131 -21.66 -12.63 -21.24
CA ARG A 131 -21.83 -12.97 -19.82
C ARG A 131 -21.95 -11.72 -18.96
N ASN A 132 -22.44 -11.87 -17.73
CA ASN A 132 -22.52 -10.82 -16.69
C ASN A 132 -23.44 -9.62 -17.03
N HIS A 133 -24.51 -9.84 -17.77
CA HIS A 133 -25.48 -8.81 -18.20
C HIS A 133 -25.98 -7.95 -17.04
N ARG A 134 -26.40 -8.57 -15.93
CA ARG A 134 -26.89 -7.86 -14.73
C ARG A 134 -25.86 -6.92 -14.12
N SER A 135 -24.61 -7.39 -13.93
CA SER A 135 -23.56 -6.55 -13.34
C SER A 135 -23.18 -5.39 -14.25
N HIS A 136 -23.24 -5.57 -15.57
CA HIS A 136 -22.99 -4.48 -16.51
C HIS A 136 -24.13 -3.45 -16.45
N LEU A 137 -25.40 -3.89 -16.54
CA LEU A 137 -26.56 -2.99 -16.59
C LEU A 137 -26.66 -2.07 -15.35
N MET A 138 -26.32 -2.60 -14.17
CA MET A 138 -26.24 -1.84 -12.90
C MET A 138 -25.17 -0.74 -12.92
N LYS A 139 -24.03 -0.98 -13.59
CA LYS A 139 -22.87 -0.07 -13.63
C LYS A 139 -22.83 0.78 -14.89
N CYS A 140 -23.68 0.49 -15.87
CA CYS A 140 -23.65 1.13 -17.17
C CYS A 140 -24.27 2.51 -17.08
N THR A 141 -23.46 3.52 -17.40
CA THR A 141 -23.87 4.92 -17.47
C THR A 141 -24.42 5.33 -18.84
N GLY A 142 -24.53 4.38 -19.79
CA GLY A 142 -24.94 4.61 -21.17
C GLY A 142 -23.90 5.29 -22.06
N LYS A 143 -22.91 5.97 -21.46
CA LYS A 143 -21.79 6.55 -22.20
C LYS A 143 -20.89 5.45 -22.74
N ILE A 144 -20.73 5.39 -24.06
CA ILE A 144 -19.73 4.54 -24.72
C ILE A 144 -18.37 5.06 -24.28
N ARG A 145 -17.72 4.36 -23.34
CA ARG A 145 -16.34 4.70 -22.96
C ARG A 145 -15.45 4.44 -24.17
N PRO A 146 -14.62 5.39 -24.64
CA PRO A 146 -13.67 5.06 -25.70
C PRO A 146 -12.86 3.83 -25.30
N ALA A 147 -12.53 2.97 -26.27
CA ALA A 147 -11.62 1.86 -25.98
C ALA A 147 -10.34 2.44 -25.37
N PRO A 148 -9.81 1.87 -24.29
CA PRO A 148 -8.58 2.38 -23.69
C PRO A 148 -7.49 2.42 -24.75
N SER A 149 -6.75 3.51 -24.80
CA SER A 149 -5.66 3.65 -25.78
C SER A 149 -4.62 2.54 -25.56
N LYS A 150 -3.90 2.15 -26.61
CA LYS A 150 -2.82 1.15 -26.48
C LYS A 150 -1.83 1.55 -25.38
N GLU A 151 -1.50 2.83 -25.31
CA GLU A 151 -0.64 3.41 -24.28
C GLU A 151 -1.23 3.28 -22.87
N GLU A 152 -2.51 3.57 -22.68
CA GLU A 152 -3.20 3.40 -21.39
C GLU A 152 -3.19 1.94 -20.93
N THR A 153 -3.39 1.00 -21.86
CA THR A 153 -3.33 -0.44 -21.53
C THR A 153 -1.92 -0.89 -21.13
N GLU A 154 -0.89 -0.36 -21.79
CA GLU A 154 0.50 -0.67 -21.45
C GLU A 154 0.88 -0.08 -20.09
N MET A 155 0.47 1.17 -19.82
CA MET A 155 0.69 1.81 -18.52
C MET A 155 0.01 1.05 -17.39
N LYS A 156 -1.22 0.57 -17.58
CA LYS A 156 -1.94 -0.29 -16.62
C LYS A 156 -1.23 -1.62 -16.38
N LYS A 157 -0.69 -2.25 -17.44
CA LYS A 157 0.12 -3.48 -17.31
C LYS A 157 1.39 -3.23 -16.51
N LYS A 158 2.13 -2.15 -16.80
CA LYS A 158 3.32 -1.73 -16.05
C LYS A 158 2.99 -1.45 -14.59
N GLN A 159 1.92 -0.71 -14.32
CA GLN A 159 1.47 -0.41 -12.96
C GLN A 159 1.05 -1.68 -12.19
N HIS A 160 0.37 -2.62 -12.85
CA HIS A 160 0.01 -3.91 -12.24
C HIS A 160 1.26 -4.74 -11.93
N ALA A 161 2.23 -4.80 -12.84
CA ALA A 161 3.51 -5.48 -12.64
C ALA A 161 4.33 -4.85 -11.50
N GLN A 162 4.32 -3.52 -11.40
CA GLN A 162 4.98 -2.82 -10.30
C GLN A 162 4.32 -3.12 -8.95
N ARG A 163 2.98 -3.09 -8.88
CA ARG A 163 2.24 -3.44 -7.66
C ARG A 163 2.45 -4.89 -7.25
N SER A 164 2.49 -5.81 -8.21
CA SER A 164 2.78 -7.23 -7.90
C SER A 164 4.23 -7.39 -7.42
N ALA A 165 5.19 -6.69 -8.02
CA ALA A 165 6.58 -6.69 -7.56
C ALA A 165 6.72 -6.12 -6.14
N SER A 166 6.11 -4.98 -5.82
CA SER A 166 6.13 -4.40 -4.47
C SER A 166 5.48 -5.33 -3.44
N ARG A 167 4.41 -6.05 -3.80
CA ARG A 167 3.79 -7.04 -2.92
C ARG A 167 4.68 -8.27 -2.71
N MET A 168 5.47 -8.67 -3.71
CA MET A 168 6.46 -9.72 -3.55
C MET A 168 7.61 -9.28 -2.64
N MET A 169 8.03 -8.01 -2.69
CA MET A 169 9.06 -7.47 -1.78
C MET A 169 8.63 -7.46 -0.31
N GLN A 170 7.33 -7.49 -0.01
CA GLN A 170 6.83 -7.59 1.36
C GLN A 170 6.97 -9.00 1.95
N LEU A 171 7.25 -9.99 1.12
CA LEU A 171 7.55 -11.34 1.58
C LEU A 171 9.04 -11.42 1.90
N LEU A 172 9.37 -11.96 3.07
CA LEU A 172 10.75 -12.13 3.48
C LEU A 172 11.16 -13.58 3.24
N PHE A 173 12.23 -13.76 2.46
CA PHE A 173 12.88 -15.05 2.32
C PHE A 173 13.84 -15.23 3.50
N ASP A 174 13.51 -16.16 4.39
CA ASP A 174 14.19 -16.35 5.67
C ASP A 174 15.46 -17.21 5.50
N GLY A 175 15.45 -18.13 4.54
CA GLY A 175 16.63 -18.89 4.12
C GLY A 175 16.35 -20.37 3.87
N VAL A 176 17.42 -21.14 3.73
CA VAL A 176 17.38 -22.59 3.59
C VAL A 176 17.31 -23.23 4.97
N VAL A 177 16.31 -24.09 5.19
CA VAL A 177 16.10 -24.83 6.45
C VAL A 177 16.83 -26.18 6.41
N SER A 178 16.75 -26.89 5.27
CA SER A 178 17.48 -28.14 5.07
C SER A 178 17.81 -28.33 3.59
N PHE A 179 18.93 -28.98 3.29
CA PHE A 179 19.33 -29.32 1.93
C PHE A 179 19.99 -30.70 1.91
N ASP A 180 19.27 -31.67 1.35
CA ASP A 180 19.66 -33.08 1.30
C ASP A 180 20.18 -33.47 -0.10
N GLY A 181 20.55 -32.49 -0.94
CA GLY A 181 20.92 -32.67 -2.35
C GLY A 181 19.73 -32.97 -3.28
N GLU A 182 18.81 -33.84 -2.87
CA GLU A 182 17.59 -34.18 -3.62
C GLU A 182 16.38 -33.33 -3.25
N VAL A 183 16.35 -32.86 -2.00
CA VAL A 183 15.27 -32.06 -1.43
C VAL A 183 15.86 -30.83 -0.76
N ALA A 184 15.37 -29.65 -1.12
CA ALA A 184 15.61 -28.43 -0.37
C ALA A 184 14.33 -27.97 0.32
N LYS A 185 14.45 -27.58 1.59
CA LYS A 185 13.40 -26.91 2.35
C LYS A 185 13.80 -25.47 2.63
N PHE A 186 12.88 -24.54 2.41
CA PHE A 186 13.09 -23.11 2.68
C PHE A 186 12.03 -22.57 3.63
N SER A 187 12.41 -21.57 4.42
CA SER A 187 11.51 -20.79 5.27
C SER A 187 11.20 -19.48 4.57
N VAL A 188 9.91 -19.12 4.48
CA VAL A 188 9.45 -17.86 3.89
C VAL A 188 8.40 -17.24 4.79
N ILE A 189 8.59 -15.98 5.15
CA ILE A 189 7.65 -15.22 5.98
C ILE A 189 6.71 -14.43 5.07
N GLY A 190 5.41 -14.70 5.21
CA GLY A 190 4.36 -14.01 4.48
C GLY A 190 4.16 -12.55 4.93
N SER A 191 3.36 -11.78 4.19
CA SER A 191 3.05 -10.38 4.51
C SER A 191 2.36 -10.18 5.87
N SER A 192 1.73 -11.24 6.41
CA SER A 192 1.10 -11.25 7.74
C SER A 192 2.06 -11.65 8.86
N GLY A 193 3.32 -11.94 8.56
CA GLY A 193 4.31 -12.43 9.54
C GLY A 193 4.30 -13.94 9.77
N ASN A 194 3.39 -14.71 9.15
CA ASN A 194 3.36 -16.16 9.27
C ASN A 194 4.49 -16.79 8.45
N ALA A 195 5.25 -17.71 9.05
CA ALA A 195 6.25 -18.52 8.37
C ALA A 195 5.60 -19.69 7.63
N TYR A 196 6.03 -19.91 6.39
CA TYR A 196 5.62 -21.03 5.55
C TYR A 196 6.86 -21.80 5.09
N THR A 197 6.72 -23.11 4.96
CA THR A 197 7.78 -23.98 4.47
C THR A 197 7.56 -24.27 2.99
N LEU A 198 8.62 -24.08 2.21
CA LEU A 198 8.69 -24.49 0.81
C LEU A 198 9.52 -25.76 0.71
N THR A 199 9.12 -26.67 -0.17
CA THR A 199 9.87 -27.89 -0.44
C THR A 199 10.07 -28.03 -1.94
N PHE A 200 11.32 -28.01 -2.36
CA PHE A 200 11.75 -28.28 -3.73
C PHE A 200 12.35 -29.69 -3.77
N SER A 201 11.98 -30.46 -4.78
CA SER A 201 12.44 -31.83 -4.98
C SER A 201 12.42 -32.15 -6.47
N ASP A 202 13.25 -33.07 -6.92
CA ASP A 202 13.29 -33.43 -8.34
C ASP A 202 12.12 -34.28 -8.79
N HIS A 203 11.74 -35.27 -7.98
CA HIS A 203 10.70 -36.23 -8.35
C HIS A 203 9.30 -35.72 -8.07
N LYS A 204 9.14 -34.80 -7.10
CA LYS A 204 7.83 -34.25 -6.71
C LYS A 204 7.75 -32.79 -7.11
N ARG A 205 6.54 -32.35 -7.47
CA ARG A 205 6.26 -30.93 -7.71
C ARG A 205 6.58 -30.12 -6.46
N ARG A 206 7.12 -28.91 -6.66
CA ARG A 206 7.37 -27.93 -5.59
C ARG A 206 6.11 -27.72 -4.75
N ARG A 207 6.25 -27.79 -3.42
CA ARG A 207 5.15 -27.63 -2.47
C ARG A 207 5.38 -26.44 -1.56
N CYS A 208 4.30 -25.80 -1.15
CA CYS A 208 4.29 -24.76 -0.14
C CYS A 208 3.18 -25.04 0.87
N THR A 209 3.43 -24.78 2.16
CA THR A 209 2.43 -24.94 3.22
C THR A 209 1.40 -23.80 3.27
N CYS A 210 1.54 -22.76 2.44
CA CYS A 210 0.61 -21.64 2.46
C CYS A 210 -0.79 -22.01 1.90
N PRO A 211 -1.86 -21.37 2.37
CA PRO A 211 -3.22 -21.62 1.85
C PRO A 211 -3.37 -21.38 0.34
N ASP A 212 -2.63 -20.41 -0.21
CA ASP A 212 -2.68 -20.05 -1.64
C ASP A 212 -2.14 -21.17 -2.55
N HIS A 213 -1.28 -22.06 -2.03
CA HIS A 213 -0.76 -23.21 -2.76
C HIS A 213 -1.85 -24.22 -3.12
N ARG A 214 -2.92 -24.31 -2.32
CA ARG A 214 -4.07 -25.19 -2.61
C ARG A 214 -4.76 -24.82 -3.92
N PHE A 215 -4.76 -23.54 -4.28
CA PHE A 215 -5.48 -23.02 -5.45
C PHE A 215 -4.55 -22.74 -6.63
N ARG A 216 -3.35 -22.22 -6.37
CA ARG A 216 -2.40 -21.79 -7.42
C ARG A 216 -1.29 -22.79 -7.69
N HIS A 217 -1.09 -23.76 -6.81
CA HIS A 217 -0.03 -24.77 -6.91
C HIS A 217 1.36 -24.15 -7.19
N ARG A 218 1.88 -24.30 -8.42
CA ARG A 218 3.20 -23.83 -8.84
C ARG A 218 3.33 -22.30 -8.85
N ASP A 219 2.20 -21.60 -8.93
CA ASP A 219 2.14 -20.14 -9.05
C ASP A 219 1.76 -19.46 -7.73
N CYS A 220 1.95 -20.15 -6.60
CA CYS A 220 1.80 -19.50 -5.30
C CYS A 220 2.94 -18.49 -5.10
N LYS A 221 2.63 -17.35 -4.48
CA LYS A 221 3.57 -16.23 -4.37
C LYS A 221 4.88 -16.59 -3.67
N HIS A 222 4.84 -17.50 -2.70
CA HIS A 222 6.04 -17.93 -1.97
C HIS A 222 6.99 -18.75 -2.84
N ILE A 223 6.47 -19.65 -3.70
CA ILE A 223 7.30 -20.40 -4.65
C ILE A 223 7.94 -19.44 -5.66
N LEU A 224 7.17 -18.49 -6.19
CA LEU A 224 7.68 -17.49 -7.14
C LEU A 224 8.77 -16.61 -6.50
N LEU A 225 8.59 -16.21 -5.23
CA LEU A 225 9.60 -15.48 -4.49
C LEU A 225 10.89 -16.28 -4.35
N ALA A 226 10.81 -17.53 -3.90
CA ALA A 226 11.99 -18.38 -3.74
C ALA A 226 12.74 -18.60 -5.06
N MET A 227 12.02 -18.86 -6.15
CA MET A 227 12.64 -18.97 -7.48
C MET A 227 13.35 -17.68 -7.89
N LYS A 228 12.74 -16.52 -7.64
CA LYS A 228 13.31 -15.22 -7.96
C LYS A 228 14.59 -14.95 -7.16
N VAL A 229 14.58 -15.26 -5.86
CA VAL A 229 15.76 -15.12 -4.99
C VAL A 229 16.89 -16.03 -5.45
N LEU A 230 16.57 -17.26 -5.86
CA LEU A 230 17.53 -18.21 -6.41
C LEU A 230 17.95 -17.90 -7.87
N GLY A 231 17.39 -16.87 -8.51
CA GLY A 231 17.68 -16.55 -9.92
C GLY A 231 17.15 -17.57 -10.94
N ILE A 232 16.22 -18.44 -10.54
CA ILE A 232 15.63 -19.50 -11.37
C ILE A 232 14.30 -19.00 -11.96
N GLU A 233 14.31 -17.91 -12.73
CA GLU A 233 13.08 -17.47 -13.40
C GLU A 233 12.85 -18.30 -14.70
N GLY A 234 11.62 -18.77 -14.92
CA GLY A 234 11.19 -19.40 -16.19
C GLY A 234 11.45 -20.91 -16.34
N LYS A 235 11.82 -21.34 -17.57
CA LYS A 235 11.91 -22.76 -18.01
C LYS A 235 13.05 -23.56 -17.35
N LYS A 236 13.88 -22.93 -16.53
CA LYS A 236 15.06 -23.54 -15.86
C LYS A 236 14.70 -24.24 -14.55
N GLU A 237 13.47 -24.75 -14.41
CA GLU A 237 12.98 -25.37 -13.16
C GLU A 237 13.88 -26.51 -12.65
N LYS A 238 14.53 -27.26 -13.56
CA LYS A 238 15.42 -28.37 -13.20
C LYS A 238 16.76 -27.92 -12.56
N GLN A 239 17.13 -26.64 -12.66
CA GLN A 239 18.42 -26.13 -12.19
C GLN A 239 18.38 -25.66 -10.73
N TRP A 240 17.30 -25.95 -10.00
CA TRP A 240 17.12 -25.45 -8.64
C TRP A 240 18.18 -25.96 -7.67
N ARG A 241 18.70 -27.18 -7.85
CA ARG A 241 19.76 -27.74 -7.01
C ARG A 241 21.03 -26.90 -7.07
N ALA A 242 21.50 -26.61 -8.28
CA ALA A 242 22.71 -25.82 -8.50
C ALA A 242 22.57 -24.41 -7.94
N ALA A 243 21.44 -23.76 -8.19
CA ALA A 243 21.16 -22.42 -7.65
C ALA A 243 21.03 -22.42 -6.11
N THR A 244 20.46 -23.47 -5.52
CA THR A 244 20.37 -23.60 -4.06
C THR A 244 21.74 -23.83 -3.43
N ALA A 245 22.59 -24.67 -4.05
CA ALA A 245 23.96 -24.89 -3.59
C ALA A 245 24.79 -23.60 -3.65
N GLN A 246 24.71 -22.85 -4.75
CA GLN A 246 25.34 -21.53 -4.89
C GLN A 246 24.84 -20.56 -3.82
N TYR A 247 23.52 -20.51 -3.60
CA TYR A 247 22.95 -19.66 -2.55
C TYR A 247 23.45 -20.03 -1.15
N ILE A 248 23.55 -21.32 -0.82
CA ILE A 248 24.08 -21.78 0.47
C ILE A 248 25.56 -21.42 0.62
N GLU A 249 26.35 -21.54 -0.44
CA GLU A 249 27.78 -21.20 -0.42
C GLU A 249 27.99 -19.69 -0.19
N GLU A 250 27.23 -18.85 -0.91
CA GLU A 250 27.24 -17.39 -0.74
C GLU A 250 26.81 -16.96 0.68
N GLU A 251 25.79 -17.60 1.23
CA GLU A 251 25.28 -17.32 2.58
C GLU A 251 26.15 -17.89 3.70
N GLY A 252 26.73 -19.09 3.49
CA GLY A 252 27.55 -19.81 4.45
C GLY A 252 28.90 -19.15 4.68
N MET A 253 29.47 -18.48 3.67
CA MET A 253 30.68 -17.68 3.83
C MET A 253 30.42 -16.37 4.61
N GLY A 254 29.16 -15.98 4.82
CA GLY A 254 28.74 -14.77 5.51
C GLY A 254 28.50 -14.93 7.02
N SER A 255 29.06 -15.95 7.68
CA SER A 255 28.92 -16.18 9.13
C SER A 255 29.63 -15.10 9.97
N SER A 256 29.04 -13.90 10.03
CA SER A 256 29.25 -12.95 11.12
C SER A 256 28.18 -11.85 11.10
N ARG A 257 27.05 -12.15 11.75
CA ARG A 257 26.22 -11.26 12.61
C ARG A 257 25.63 -9.93 12.10
N ASP A 258 26.04 -9.40 10.96
CA ASP A 258 25.59 -8.09 10.48
C ASP A 258 24.89 -8.17 9.14
N ARG A 259 24.13 -9.24 8.88
CA ARG A 259 23.23 -9.22 7.73
C ARG A 259 22.14 -8.20 8.05
N PRO A 260 22.07 -7.05 7.36
CA PRO A 260 20.95 -6.14 7.54
C PRO A 260 19.73 -6.93 7.12
N THR A 261 18.92 -7.35 8.08
CA THR A 261 17.58 -7.81 7.79
C THR A 261 16.98 -6.79 6.83
N LEU A 262 16.47 -7.23 5.68
CA LEU A 262 15.81 -6.35 4.69
C LEU A 262 14.62 -5.56 5.29
N SER A 263 14.35 -5.74 6.59
CA SER A 263 13.54 -4.90 7.47
C SER A 263 14.23 -3.61 7.97
N LYS A 264 15.47 -3.27 7.57
CA LYS A 264 15.93 -1.87 7.59
C LYS A 264 14.99 -1.09 6.69
N LYS A 265 13.93 -0.54 7.29
CA LYS A 265 12.89 0.33 6.74
C LYS A 265 13.33 0.85 5.37
N ILE A 266 12.93 0.16 4.31
CA ILE A 266 12.67 0.88 3.07
C ILE A 266 11.57 1.85 3.48
N LYS A 267 11.96 3.08 3.84
CA LYS A 267 11.06 4.21 3.75
C LYS A 267 10.66 4.18 2.29
N THR A 268 9.54 3.55 2.00
CA THR A 268 8.84 3.76 0.75
C THR A 268 8.53 5.24 0.76
N GLU A 269 9.42 6.03 0.14
CA GLU A 269 9.02 7.36 -0.28
C GLU A 269 7.73 7.15 -1.08
N PRO A 270 6.65 7.86 -0.73
CA PRO A 270 5.41 7.72 -1.47
C PRO A 270 5.73 7.96 -2.94
N MET A 271 5.44 6.97 -3.79
CA MET A 271 5.59 7.14 -5.24
C MET A 271 4.93 8.46 -5.63
N PRO A 272 5.59 9.30 -6.46
CA PRO A 272 4.97 10.52 -6.95
C PRO A 272 3.65 10.14 -7.61
N ARG A 273 2.55 10.63 -7.05
CA ARG A 273 1.26 10.57 -7.71
C ARG A 273 1.40 11.34 -9.01
N THR A 274 0.88 10.77 -10.09
CA THR A 274 0.94 11.31 -11.44
C THR A 274 0.52 12.78 -11.48
N LYS A 275 1.11 13.55 -12.40
CA LYS A 275 1.05 15.02 -12.55
C LYS A 275 -0.35 15.64 -12.75
N GLU A 276 -1.43 14.90 -12.56
CA GLU A 276 -2.81 15.36 -12.78
C GLU A 276 -3.51 15.81 -11.48
N GLU A 277 -2.94 15.52 -10.30
CA GLU A 277 -3.55 15.92 -9.00
C GLU A 277 -3.13 17.33 -8.53
N THR A 278 -2.32 18.08 -9.31
CA THR A 278 -1.82 19.43 -8.95
C THR A 278 -2.57 20.61 -9.56
N VAL A 279 -3.68 20.40 -10.29
CA VAL A 279 -4.40 21.52 -10.98
C VAL A 279 -5.69 21.95 -10.25
N ALA A 280 -5.96 21.47 -9.03
CA ALA A 280 -7.23 21.75 -8.34
C ALA A 280 -7.11 22.50 -6.99
N ILE A 281 -6.03 23.26 -6.75
CA ILE A 281 -5.88 24.07 -5.51
C ILE A 281 -5.40 25.50 -5.83
N ASP A 282 -5.86 26.10 -6.92
CA ASP A 282 -5.67 27.54 -7.20
C ASP A 282 -7.01 28.23 -7.55
N PHE A 283 -8.08 27.87 -6.83
CA PHE A 283 -9.31 28.68 -6.77
C PHE A 283 -9.92 28.52 -5.37
N LEU A 284 -9.40 29.30 -4.42
CA LEU A 284 -10.10 29.89 -3.27
C LEU A 284 -9.21 30.99 -2.66
#